data_AF-A0A4Q4D1A4-F1
#
_entry.id   AF-A0A4Q4D1A4-F1
#
_cell.length_a   1.000
_cell.length_b   1.000
_cell.length_c   1.000
_cell.angle_alpha   90.00
_cell.angle_beta   90.00
_cell.angle_gamma   90.00
#
_symmetry.space_group_name_H-M   'P 1'
#
loop_
_entity.id
_entity.type
_entity.pdbx_description
1 polymer ?
#
loop_
_entity_poly.entity_id
_entity_poly.type
_entity_poly.pdbx_seq_one_letter_code
_entity_poly.pdbx_strand_id
1 'polypeptide(L)'
;MGKALLLVFAVVLLVYAFFDLVATPASRVKVLPKPLWFLVVVLVPFVGPLLWVAAGQQRHRPGPGGRPNPRSQGPDDDPDYLRGL
;
A
#
# COMPACT_ATOMS: atom_id res chain seq x y z
N MET A 1 17.92 6.00 -26.51
CA MET A 1 18.19 5.73 -25.08
C MET A 1 16.93 5.72 -24.20
N GLY A 2 15.88 6.51 -24.48
CA GLY A 2 14.67 6.53 -23.62
C GLY A 2 13.86 5.22 -23.52
N LYS A 3 13.99 4.31 -24.49
CA LYS A 3 13.28 3.01 -24.49
C LYS A 3 13.70 2.11 -23.31
N ALA A 4 15.00 2.12 -23.00
CA ALA A 4 15.55 1.35 -21.88
C ALA A 4 15.03 1.88 -20.55
N LEU A 5 14.90 3.21 -20.41
CA LEU A 5 14.33 3.84 -19.23
C LEU A 5 12.87 3.41 -18.99
N LEU A 6 12.07 3.38 -20.06
CA LEU A 6 10.67 2.91 -19.98
C LEU A 6 10.57 1.44 -19.57
N LEU A 7 11.46 0.59 -20.11
CA LEU A 7 11.52 -0.83 -19.76
C LEU A 7 11.92 -1.03 -18.30
N VAL A 8 12.95 -0.33 -17.82
CA VAL A 8 13.38 -0.39 -16.41
C VAL A 8 12.25 0.08 -15.50
N PHE A 9 11.58 1.19 -15.84
CA PHE A 9 10.45 1.68 -15.07
C PHE A 9 9.30 0.65 -15.01
N ALA A 10 8.99 0.00 -16.14
CA ALA A 10 8.00 -1.07 -16.20
C ALA A 10 8.29 -2.19 -15.20
N VAL A 11 9.53 -2.66 -15.22
CA VAL A 11 9.99 -3.79 -14.40
C VAL A 11 9.95 -3.40 -12.93
N VAL A 12 10.47 -2.22 -12.58
CA VAL A 12 10.42 -1.71 -11.21
C VAL A 12 8.97 -1.60 -10.71
N LEU A 13 8.07 -1.04 -11.53
CA LEU A 13 6.66 -0.90 -11.19
C LEU A 13 5.97 -2.25 -11.00
N LEU A 14 6.26 -3.21 -11.87
CA LEU A 14 5.72 -4.58 -11.81
C LEU A 14 6.18 -5.28 -10.53
N VAL A 15 7.50 -5.27 -10.26
CA VAL A 15 8.09 -5.88 -9.07
C VAL A 15 7.50 -5.25 -7.80
N TYR A 16 7.44 -3.92 -7.75
CA TYR A 16 6.83 -3.21 -6.64
C TYR A 16 5.37 -3.62 -6.42
N ALA A 17 4.53 -3.57 -7.46
CA ALA A 17 3.12 -3.92 -7.33
C ALA A 17 2.91 -5.40 -6.95
N PHE A 18 3.76 -6.30 -7.44
CA PHE A 18 3.73 -7.71 -7.09
C PHE A 18 3.99 -7.94 -5.60
N PHE A 19 5.08 -7.38 -5.07
CA PHE A 19 5.41 -7.51 -3.66
C PHE A 19 4.37 -6.79 -2.77
N ASP A 20 3.88 -5.63 -3.20
CA ASP A 20 2.83 -4.89 -2.48
C ASP A 20 1.52 -5.71 -2.43
N LEU A 21 1.13 -6.35 -3.53
CA LEU A 21 -0.02 -7.25 -3.58
C LEU A 21 0.14 -8.45 -2.63
N VAL A 22 1.29 -9.09 -2.65
CA VAL A 22 1.57 -10.25 -1.78
C VAL A 22 1.54 -9.83 -0.31
N ALA A 23 2.20 -8.72 0.04
CA ALA A 23 2.26 -8.18 1.40
C ALA A 23 0.92 -7.67 1.92
N THR A 24 0.02 -7.23 1.03
CA THR A 24 -1.29 -6.68 1.42
C THR A 24 -2.21 -7.79 1.96
N PRO A 25 -2.72 -7.69 3.21
CA PRO A 25 -3.68 -8.63 3.75
C PRO A 25 -4.96 -8.67 2.92
N ALA A 26 -5.61 -9.83 2.79
CA ALA A 26 -6.84 -9.97 1.99
C ALA A 26 -7.97 -9.02 2.43
N SER A 27 -8.04 -8.68 3.72
CA SER A 27 -8.98 -7.70 4.29
C SER A 27 -8.76 -6.26 3.80
N ARG A 28 -7.56 -5.94 3.31
CA ARG A 28 -7.17 -4.60 2.84
C ARG A 28 -7.27 -4.48 1.31
N VAL A 29 -7.40 -5.59 0.60
CA VAL A 29 -7.61 -5.64 -0.85
C VAL A 29 -9.02 -5.13 -1.18
N LYS A 30 -9.14 -4.27 -2.18
CA LYS A 30 -10.42 -3.72 -2.66
C LYS A 30 -10.65 -4.00 -4.14
N VAL A 31 -11.88 -3.77 -4.60
CA VAL A 31 -12.35 -3.86 -6.00
C VAL A 31 -12.42 -5.30 -6.53
N LEU A 32 -11.34 -6.08 -6.41
CA LEU A 32 -11.24 -7.45 -6.89
C LEU A 32 -10.66 -8.36 -5.80
N PRO A 33 -10.97 -9.67 -5.81
CA PRO A 33 -10.31 -10.62 -4.93
C PRO A 33 -8.81 -10.72 -5.26
N LYS A 34 -7.99 -10.98 -4.23
CA LYS A 34 -6.52 -11.04 -4.33
C LYS A 34 -5.96 -11.84 -5.53
N PRO A 35 -6.47 -13.04 -5.89
CA PRO A 35 -5.99 -13.76 -7.07
C PRO A 35 -6.30 -13.07 -8.41
N LEU A 36 -7.41 -12.33 -8.52
CA LEU A 36 -7.70 -11.56 -9.73
C LEU A 36 -6.72 -10.39 -9.88
N TRP A 37 -6.39 -9.71 -8.78
CA TRP A 37 -5.36 -8.67 -8.82
C TRP A 37 -4.00 -9.20 -9.23
N PHE A 38 -3.65 -10.42 -8.81
CA PHE A 38 -2.42 -11.09 -9.25
C PHE A 38 -2.42 -11.30 -10.77
N LEU A 39 -3.50 -11.84 -11.31
CA LEU A 39 -3.66 -12.01 -12.76
C LEU A 39 -3.55 -10.68 -13.50
N VAL A 40 -4.21 -9.62 -13.01
CA VAL A 40 -4.17 -8.28 -13.62
C VAL A 40 -2.75 -7.70 -13.64
N VAL A 41 -2.02 -7.80 -12.53
CA VAL A 41 -0.64 -7.29 -12.40
C VAL A 41 0.33 -8.04 -13.32
N VAL A 42 0.16 -9.36 -13.48
CA VAL A 42 1.06 -10.22 -14.27
C VAL A 42 0.74 -10.19 -15.77
N LEU A 43 -0.55 -10.26 -16.14
CA LEU A 43 -0.97 -10.37 -17.54
C LEU A 43 -0.89 -9.04 -18.30
N VAL A 44 -1.06 -7.92 -17.60
CA VAL A 44 -1.01 -6.58 -18.21
C VAL A 44 0.08 -5.77 -17.52
N PRO A 45 1.37 -6.00 -17.87
CA PRO A 45 2.47 -5.19 -17.36
C PRO A 45 2.17 -3.72 -17.68
N PHE A 46 2.56 -2.82 -16.78
CA PHE A 46 2.12 -1.41 -16.74
C PHE A 46 0.71 -1.19 -16.18
N VAL A 47 -0.35 -1.54 -16.92
CA VAL A 47 -1.73 -1.16 -16.53
C VAL A 47 -2.14 -1.84 -15.24
N GLY A 48 -1.83 -3.12 -15.06
CA GLY A 48 -2.14 -3.86 -13.85
C GLY A 48 -1.49 -3.28 -12.60
N PRO A 49 -0.15 -3.08 -12.59
CA PRO A 49 0.54 -2.36 -11.51
C PRO A 49 -0.02 -0.97 -11.23
N LEU A 50 -0.32 -0.17 -12.27
CA LEU A 50 -0.90 1.16 -12.13
C LEU A 50 -2.29 1.12 -11.46
N LEU A 51 -3.16 0.21 -11.89
CA LEU A 51 -4.48 0.01 -11.31
C LEU A 51 -4.39 -0.47 -9.85
N TRP A 52 -3.46 -1.38 -9.56
CA TRP A 52 -3.21 -1.87 -8.20
C TRP A 52 -2.80 -0.71 -7.28
N VAL A 53 -1.86 0.13 -7.75
CA VAL A 53 -1.39 1.30 -7.01
C VAL A 53 -2.51 2.32 -6.80
N ALA A 54 -3.39 2.51 -7.78
CA ALA A 54 -4.47 3.49 -7.70
C ALA A 54 -5.63 3.03 -6.79
N ALA A 55 -6.05 1.77 -6.90
CA ALA A 55 -7.33 1.29 -6.35
C ALA A 55 -7.26 -0.09 -5.68
N GLY A 56 -6.14 -0.80 -5.75
CA GLY A 56 -6.02 -2.19 -5.31
C GLY A 56 -6.09 -2.41 -3.80
N GLN A 57 -5.74 -1.41 -3.00
CA GLN A 57 -5.74 -1.54 -1.55
C GLN A 57 -6.17 -0.27 -0.79
N GLN A 58 -6.67 -0.48 0.43
CA GLN A 58 -6.90 0.60 1.39
C GLN A 58 -5.56 1.20 1.85
N ARG A 59 -5.07 2.19 1.11
CA ARG A 59 -3.94 3.01 1.57
C ARG A 59 -4.41 3.83 2.76
N HIS A 60 -3.70 3.76 3.89
CA HIS A 60 -3.77 4.80 4.90
C HIS A 60 -3.20 6.08 4.30
N ARG A 61 -4.00 6.76 3.48
CA ARG A 61 -3.73 8.14 3.10
C ARG A 61 -3.91 8.95 4.39
N PRO A 62 -2.88 9.65 4.89
CA PRO A 62 -3.12 10.70 5.86
C PRO A 62 -4.00 11.72 5.13
N GLY A 63 -5.31 11.68 5.37
CA GLY A 63 -6.19 12.71 4.87
C GLY A 63 -5.81 14.04 5.53
N PRO A 64 -6.11 15.19 4.92
CA PRO A 64 -5.86 16.52 5.52
C PRO A 64 -6.56 16.77 6.86
N GLY A 65 -7.32 15.80 7.39
CA GLY A 65 -7.95 15.83 8.70
C GLY A 65 -8.00 14.44 9.35
N GLY A 66 -7.09 13.53 8.96
CA GLY A 66 -6.96 12.24 9.61
C GLY A 66 -6.52 12.45 11.06
N ARG A 67 -7.49 12.44 11.99
CA ARG A 67 -7.21 12.39 13.43
C ARG A 67 -6.07 11.40 13.64
N PRO A 68 -4.99 11.76 14.37
CA PRO A 68 -3.97 10.78 14.73
C PRO A 68 -4.75 9.57 15.25
N ASN A 69 -4.56 8.43 14.60
CA ASN A 69 -4.90 7.17 15.25
C ASN A 69 -4.29 7.32 16.65
N PRO A 70 -5.03 7.13 17.75
CA PRO A 70 -4.43 7.04 19.06
C PRO A 70 -3.58 5.77 19.03
N ARG A 71 -2.41 5.90 18.40
CA ARG A 71 -1.30 4.99 18.48
C ARG A 71 -1.03 5.04 19.96
N SER A 72 -1.42 3.96 20.65
CA SER A 72 -0.67 3.36 21.75
C SER A 72 0.37 4.36 22.28
N GLN A 73 -0.11 5.35 23.03
CA GLN A 73 0.80 6.27 23.69
C GLN A 73 1.53 5.37 24.68
N GLY A 74 2.86 5.30 24.56
CA GLY A 74 3.63 4.52 25.52
C GLY A 74 3.28 4.99 26.92
N PRO A 75 3.33 4.13 27.96
CA PRO A 75 3.06 4.56 29.33
C PRO A 75 3.85 5.82 29.71
N ASP A 76 5.08 5.94 29.21
CA ASP A 76 5.97 7.09 29.42
C ASP A 76 5.48 8.40 28.75
N ASP A 77 4.68 8.30 27.69
CA ASP A 77 4.17 9.45 26.93
C ASP A 77 2.77 9.88 27.40
N ASP A 78 2.09 9.12 28.27
CA ASP A 78 0.73 9.41 28.74
C ASP A 78 0.76 10.26 30.03
N PRO A 79 0.27 11.52 30.01
CA PRO A 79 0.27 12.37 31.18
C PRO A 79 -0.58 11.82 32.34
N ASP A 80 -1.62 11.02 32.05
CA ASP A 80 -2.44 10.41 33.11
C ASP A 80 -1.70 9.24 33.77
N TYR A 81 -0.84 8.51 33.05
CA TYR A 81 0.05 7.49 33.64
C TYR A 81 1.12 8.12 34.53
N LEU A 82 1.76 9.22 34.06
CA LEU A 82 2.79 9.93 34.82
C LEU A 82 2.29 10.59 36.10
N ARG A 83 0.99 10.91 36.18
CA ARG A 83 0.37 11.47 37.40
C ARG A 83 0.25 10.44 38.54
N GLY A 84 0.40 9.15 38.24
CA GLY A 84 0.30 8.05 39.21
C GLY A 84 1.63 7.53 39.77
N LEU A 85 2.76 8.11 39.36
CA LEU A 85 4.11 7.85 39.90
C LEU A 85 4.44 8.81 41.05
#